data_AF-A0A0N4Y428-F1
#
_entry.id   AF-A0A0N4Y428-F1
#
_cell.length_a   1.000
_cell.length_b   1.000
_cell.length_c   1.000
_cell.angle_alpha   90.00
_cell.angle_beta   90.00
_cell.angle_gamma   90.00
#
_symmetry.space_group_name_H-M   'P 1'
#
loop_
_entity.id
_entity.type
_entity.pdbx_description
1 polymer ?
#
loop_
_entity_poly.entity_id
_entity_poly.type
_entity_poly.pdbx_seq_one_letter_code
_entity_poly.pdbx_strand_id
1 'polypeptide(L)'
;MITVWMSESVPNCLLTSAHEGKLVQFTVTKDVQDIASYLKTNCSFFSICIGRFFPKLKTDYPDQYIDLHFHTYVAPFIQMQDVLESQSTVIPEMVNKRLGGSLNETDVQIWQDFSDIGDMSNTFLTVFDKVFTATARLMIGTLLQKGVPLPIFDNVTLADDSEIHVFEKHVRLNADFEFE
;
A
#
# COMPACT_ATOMS: atom_id res chain seq x y z
N MET A 1 26.69 16.48 -11.72
CA MET A 1 26.82 15.42 -10.71
C MET A 1 26.71 15.93 -9.27
N ILE A 2 25.60 15.63 -8.60
CA ILE A 2 25.50 15.60 -7.13
C ILE A 2 25.27 14.16 -6.71
N THR A 3 25.86 13.79 -5.57
CA THR A 3 25.55 12.54 -4.90
C THR A 3 24.76 12.85 -3.64
N VAL A 4 23.53 12.33 -3.55
CA VAL A 4 22.69 12.42 -2.37
C VAL A 4 22.70 11.08 -1.65
N TRP A 5 22.98 11.10 -0.35
CA TRP A 5 22.82 9.95 0.53
C TRP A 5 21.60 10.16 1.40
N MET A 6 20.66 9.22 1.35
CA MET A 6 19.46 9.23 2.17
C MET A 6 19.52 8.04 3.13
N SER A 7 19.48 8.32 4.43
CA SER A 7 19.40 7.26 5.44
C SER A 7 18.00 6.66 5.49
N GLU A 8 17.90 5.39 5.86
CA GLU A 8 16.64 4.68 6.16
C GLU A 8 15.80 5.41 7.21
N SER A 9 16.43 6.20 8.08
CA SER A 9 15.72 7.00 9.07
C SER A 9 14.77 8.02 8.44
N VAL A 10 15.09 8.56 7.26
CA VAL A 10 14.27 9.59 6.58
C VAL A 10 12.89 9.05 6.22
N PRO A 11 12.75 7.98 5.40
CA PRO A 11 11.43 7.43 5.10
C PRO A 11 10.74 6.85 6.34
N ASN A 12 11.46 6.27 7.30
CA ASN A 12 10.86 5.77 8.54
C ASN A 12 10.28 6.89 9.42
N CYS A 13 10.93 8.05 9.50
CA CYS A 13 10.36 9.22 10.17
C CYS A 13 9.11 9.75 9.46
N LEU A 14 9.11 9.77 8.12
CA LEU A 14 7.93 10.14 7.33
C LEU A 14 6.76 9.18 7.55
N LEU A 15 7.02 7.87 7.55
CA LEU A 15 6.00 6.85 7.81
C LEU A 15 5.46 6.92 9.24
N THR A 16 6.32 7.17 10.22
CA THR A 16 5.91 7.39 11.61
C THR A 16 5.00 8.62 11.72
N SER A 17 5.41 9.74 11.11
CA SER A 17 4.60 10.97 11.10
C SER A 17 3.26 10.77 10.39
N ALA A 18 3.24 10.01 9.28
CA ALA A 18 2.02 9.68 8.56
C ALA A 18 1.10 8.76 9.36
N HIS A 19 1.66 7.80 10.09
CA HIS A 19 0.91 6.92 10.99
C HIS A 19 0.27 7.70 12.14
N GLU A 20 1.07 8.48 12.88
CA GLU A 20 0.60 9.32 14.01
C GLU A 20 -0.44 10.35 13.56
N GLY A 21 -0.23 10.93 12.36
CA GLY A 21 -1.17 11.84 11.72
C GLY A 21 -2.41 11.17 11.13
N LYS A 22 -2.57 9.84 11.25
CA LYS A 22 -3.67 9.06 10.66
C LYS A 22 -3.83 9.26 9.16
N LEU A 23 -2.71 9.47 8.46
CA LEU A 23 -2.66 9.66 7.01
C LEU A 23 -2.63 8.33 6.25
N VAL A 24 -2.27 7.23 6.93
CA VAL A 24 -2.29 5.87 6.37
C VAL A 24 -3.61 5.17 6.74
N GLN A 25 -4.69 5.69 6.19
CA GLN A 25 -6.03 5.13 6.32
C GLN A 25 -6.76 5.22 4.99
N PHE A 26 -7.58 4.22 4.67
CA PHE A 26 -8.41 4.20 3.48
C PHE A 26 -9.70 3.44 3.74
N THR A 27 -10.74 3.84 3.03
CA THR A 27 -12.05 3.19 3.12
C THR A 27 -12.42 2.66 1.75
N VAL A 28 -12.84 1.41 1.74
CA VAL A 28 -13.20 0.68 0.57
C VAL A 28 -14.71 0.51 0.57
N THR A 29 -15.37 1.21 -0.34
CA THR A 29 -16.83 1.28 -0.45
C THR A 29 -17.33 0.57 -1.70
N LYS A 30 -18.66 0.55 -1.87
CA LYS A 30 -19.33 0.07 -3.09
C LYS A 30 -18.93 0.79 -4.39
N ASP A 31 -18.24 1.93 -4.31
CA ASP A 31 -17.87 2.72 -5.48
C ASP A 31 -16.64 2.15 -6.20
N VAL A 32 -15.91 1.24 -5.55
CA VAL A 32 -14.81 0.49 -6.16
C VAL A 32 -15.39 -0.68 -6.96
N GLN A 33 -15.43 -0.53 -8.29
CA GLN A 33 -16.16 -1.44 -9.18
C GLN A 33 -15.77 -2.92 -9.04
N ASP A 34 -14.49 -3.21 -8.86
CA ASP A 34 -13.96 -4.59 -8.83
C ASP A 34 -14.43 -5.40 -7.63
N ILE A 35 -14.86 -4.73 -6.55
CA ILE A 35 -15.21 -5.36 -5.27
C ILE A 35 -16.64 -5.05 -4.83
N ALA A 36 -17.33 -4.14 -5.50
CA ALA A 36 -18.69 -3.71 -5.14
C ALA A 36 -19.66 -4.90 -5.02
N SER A 37 -19.48 -5.92 -5.86
CA SER A 37 -20.25 -7.16 -5.81
C SER A 37 -19.98 -7.98 -4.55
N TYR A 38 -18.73 -7.99 -4.08
CA TYR A 38 -18.31 -8.68 -2.86
C TYR A 38 -18.84 -8.01 -1.59
N LEU A 39 -18.96 -6.67 -1.57
CA LEU A 39 -19.37 -5.89 -0.40
C LEU A 39 -20.88 -5.97 -0.07
N LYS A 40 -21.69 -6.69 -0.83
CA LYS A 40 -23.14 -6.76 -0.63
C LYS A 40 -23.53 -7.60 0.58
N THR A 41 -24.54 -7.18 1.33
CA THR A 41 -25.17 -8.00 2.38
C THR A 41 -26.13 -9.05 1.81
N ASN A 42 -26.68 -8.80 0.62
CA ASN A 42 -27.56 -9.74 -0.09
C ASN A 42 -26.86 -10.29 -1.34
N CYS A 43 -26.61 -11.59 -1.38
CA CYS A 43 -25.98 -12.25 -2.53
C CYS A 43 -27.02 -12.83 -3.49
N SER A 44 -26.77 -12.68 -4.79
CA SER A 44 -27.39 -13.49 -5.84
C SER A 44 -26.94 -14.95 -5.71
N PHE A 45 -27.71 -15.89 -6.27
CA PHE A 45 -27.45 -17.33 -6.14
C PHE A 45 -26.04 -17.76 -6.60
N PHE A 46 -25.48 -17.08 -7.61
CA PHE A 46 -24.17 -17.39 -8.19
C PHE A 46 -23.04 -16.41 -7.81
N SER A 47 -23.35 -15.30 -7.12
CA SER A 47 -22.33 -14.30 -6.76
C SER A 47 -21.70 -14.60 -5.40
N ILE A 48 -20.39 -14.41 -5.29
CA ILE A 48 -19.68 -14.40 -4.00
C ILE A 48 -19.83 -13.00 -3.40
N CYS A 49 -20.46 -12.89 -2.23
CA CYS A 49 -20.57 -11.65 -1.48
C CYS A 49 -20.49 -11.89 0.04
N ILE A 50 -20.20 -10.84 0.80
CA ILE A 50 -19.90 -10.91 2.23
C ILE A 50 -21.10 -11.44 3.05
N GLY A 51 -22.33 -11.15 2.62
CA GLY A 51 -23.54 -11.70 3.22
C GLY A 51 -23.69 -13.23 3.14
N ARG A 52 -22.96 -13.91 2.24
CA ARG A 52 -22.92 -15.37 2.19
C ARG A 52 -22.10 -15.97 3.33
N PHE A 53 -21.10 -15.22 3.81
CA PHE A 53 -20.22 -15.66 4.89
C PHE A 53 -20.79 -15.30 6.27
N PHE A 54 -21.56 -14.21 6.34
CA PHE A 54 -22.14 -13.72 7.59
C PHE A 54 -23.65 -13.55 7.45
N PRO A 55 -24.45 -14.60 7.74
CA PRO A 55 -25.91 -14.54 7.62
C PRO A 55 -26.56 -13.42 8.44
N LYS A 56 -25.96 -13.06 9.58
CA LYS A 56 -26.42 -11.96 10.43
C LYS A 56 -26.47 -10.63 9.67
N LEU A 57 -25.52 -10.38 8.75
CA LEU A 57 -25.50 -9.16 7.93
C LEU A 57 -26.71 -9.08 6.99
N LYS A 58 -27.12 -10.22 6.42
CA LYS A 58 -28.31 -10.29 5.56
C LYS A 58 -29.60 -10.06 6.36
N THR A 59 -29.66 -10.57 7.58
CA THR A 59 -30.85 -10.47 8.44
C THR A 59 -31.00 -9.07 9.04
N ASP A 60 -29.92 -8.51 9.57
CA ASP A 60 -29.96 -7.25 10.32
C ASP A 60 -29.84 -6.02 9.39
N TYR A 61 -29.18 -6.17 8.23
CA TYR A 61 -28.89 -5.09 7.28
C TYR A 61 -29.22 -5.48 5.81
N PRO A 62 -30.50 -5.71 5.47
CA PRO A 62 -30.88 -6.17 4.14
C PRO A 62 -30.61 -5.12 3.04
N ASP A 63 -30.13 -5.60 1.89
CA ASP A 63 -29.89 -4.82 0.67
C ASP A 63 -28.92 -3.62 0.85
N GLN A 64 -27.96 -3.79 1.75
CA GLN A 64 -26.90 -2.81 2.05
C GLN A 64 -25.55 -3.23 1.47
N TYR A 65 -24.59 -2.32 1.59
CA TYR A 65 -23.18 -2.54 1.28
C TYR A 65 -22.36 -2.32 2.54
N ILE A 66 -21.26 -3.06 2.65
CA ILE A 66 -20.30 -2.94 3.74
C ILE A 66 -19.16 -2.04 3.30
N ASP A 67 -18.79 -1.11 4.17
CA ASP A 67 -17.57 -0.32 4.01
C ASP A 67 -16.45 -0.99 4.80
N LEU A 68 -15.33 -1.28 4.12
CA LEU A 68 -14.15 -1.83 4.77
C LEU A 68 -13.19 -0.69 5.07
N HIS A 69 -12.97 -0.43 6.36
CA HIS A 69 -12.05 0.59 6.83
C HIS A 69 -10.71 -0.05 7.16
N PHE A 70 -9.65 0.46 6.54
CA PHE A 70 -8.30 -0.02 6.73
C PHE A 70 -7.44 1.10 7.25
N HIS A 71 -6.64 0.80 8.26
CA HIS A 71 -5.64 1.69 8.80
C HIS A 71 -4.47 0.87 9.33
N THR A 72 -3.31 1.51 9.43
CA THR A 72 -2.17 0.92 10.12
C THR A 72 -2.44 0.81 11.62
N TYR A 73 -2.15 -0.36 12.20
CA TYR A 73 -2.14 -0.55 13.66
C TYR A 73 -0.85 -0.02 14.29
N VAL A 74 0.28 -0.25 13.63
CA VAL A 74 1.62 0.27 13.97
C VAL A 74 2.20 0.96 12.74
N ALA A 75 3.07 1.95 12.96
CA ALA A 75 3.78 2.63 11.89
C ALA A 75 4.51 1.62 10.98
N PRO A 76 4.31 1.69 9.65
CA PRO A 76 5.09 0.87 8.71
C PRO A 76 6.58 1.19 8.83
N PHE A 77 7.41 0.17 8.61
CA PHE A 77 8.86 0.29 8.68
C PHE A 77 9.50 -0.15 7.37
N ILE A 78 10.50 0.61 6.91
CA ILE A 78 11.33 0.30 5.76
C ILE A 78 12.72 -0.05 6.25
N GLN A 79 13.22 -1.20 5.82
CA GLN A 79 14.61 -1.59 6.03
C GLN A 79 15.34 -1.52 4.69
N MET A 80 16.41 -0.72 4.62
CA MET A 80 17.24 -0.65 3.42
C MET A 80 18.35 -1.70 3.49
N GLN A 81 18.31 -2.66 2.59
CA GLN A 81 19.28 -3.74 2.51
C GLN A 81 19.62 -4.04 1.05
N ASP A 82 20.85 -4.49 0.82
CA ASP A 82 21.33 -4.98 -0.48
C ASP A 82 20.83 -6.41 -0.78
N VAL A 83 20.37 -7.13 0.26
CA VAL A 83 19.87 -8.52 0.15
C VAL A 83 18.35 -8.57 0.41
N LEU A 84 17.64 -9.25 -0.49
CA LEU A 84 16.18 -9.40 -0.49
C LEU A 84 15.72 -10.50 0.48
N GLU A 85 15.50 -10.15 1.75
CA GLU A 85 14.88 -11.06 2.75
C GLU A 85 13.60 -10.47 3.35
N SER A 86 12.79 -9.74 2.56
CA SER A 86 11.58 -9.07 3.05
C SER A 86 10.30 -9.74 2.55
N GLN A 87 9.25 -9.69 3.39
CA GLN A 87 7.88 -10.04 3.01
C GLN A 87 7.33 -9.14 1.89
N SER A 88 7.87 -7.93 1.74
CA SER A 88 7.53 -7.03 0.64
C SER A 88 8.74 -6.24 0.17
N THR A 89 8.94 -6.18 -1.14
CA THR A 89 10.11 -5.51 -1.74
C THR A 89 9.67 -4.27 -2.51
N VAL A 90 10.27 -3.13 -2.14
CA VAL A 90 10.15 -1.86 -2.87
C VAL A 90 11.45 -1.62 -3.62
N ILE A 91 11.36 -1.47 -4.94
CA ILE A 91 12.48 -1.11 -5.80
C ILE A 91 12.41 0.41 -6.01
N PRO A 92 13.41 1.19 -5.58
CA PRO A 92 13.38 2.64 -5.73
C PRO A 92 13.59 3.03 -7.20
N GLU A 93 12.83 4.02 -7.67
CA GLU A 93 12.83 4.46 -9.08
C GLU A 93 12.70 5.98 -9.16
N MET A 94 13.20 6.58 -10.24
CA MET A 94 12.96 7.98 -10.55
C MET A 94 11.69 8.14 -11.37
N VAL A 95 10.70 8.84 -10.83
CA VAL A 95 9.40 9.08 -11.49
C VAL A 95 9.11 10.57 -11.49
N ASN A 96 9.08 11.22 -12.66
CA ASN A 96 8.73 12.64 -12.81
C ASN A 96 9.50 13.58 -11.86
N LYS A 97 10.84 13.49 -11.83
CA LYS A 97 11.73 14.25 -10.93
C LYS A 97 11.54 13.96 -9.43
N ARG A 98 10.87 12.86 -9.09
CA ARG A 98 10.62 12.41 -7.70
C ARG A 98 11.26 11.05 -7.46
N LEU A 99 11.69 10.81 -6.23
CA LEU A 99 12.06 9.48 -5.78
C LEU A 99 10.79 8.70 -5.49
N GLY A 100 10.45 7.78 -6.39
CA GLY A 100 9.35 6.85 -6.24
C GLY A 100 9.85 5.42 -6.07
N GLY A 101 9.00 4.46 -6.42
CA GLY A 101 9.39 3.07 -6.51
C GLY A 101 8.28 2.18 -7.06
N SER A 102 8.65 0.94 -7.32
CA SER A 102 7.73 -0.14 -7.68
C SER A 102 7.68 -1.19 -6.58
N LEU A 103 6.50 -1.76 -6.37
CA LEU A 103 6.29 -2.86 -5.44
C LEU A 103 6.31 -4.16 -6.24
N ASN A 104 7.18 -5.10 -5.86
CA ASN A 104 7.26 -6.39 -6.55
C ASN A 104 6.42 -7.45 -5.83
N GLU A 105 7.02 -8.14 -4.86
CA GLU A 105 6.35 -9.17 -4.08
C GLU A 105 5.73 -8.56 -2.83
N THR A 106 4.58 -9.10 -2.42
CA THR A 106 3.91 -8.74 -1.17
C THR A 106 3.30 -10.02 -0.61
N ASP A 107 3.85 -10.49 0.50
CA ASP A 107 3.24 -11.52 1.34
C ASP A 107 2.33 -10.83 2.35
N VAL A 108 1.07 -11.26 2.39
CA VAL A 108 0.05 -10.68 3.26
C VAL A 108 -0.49 -11.79 4.14
N GLN A 109 -0.41 -11.58 5.45
CA GLN A 109 -0.95 -12.50 6.43
C GLN A 109 -2.17 -11.87 7.09
N ILE A 110 -3.29 -12.58 7.07
CA ILE A 110 -4.56 -12.11 7.62
C ILE A 110 -5.02 -13.07 8.71
N TRP A 111 -5.37 -12.50 9.87
CA TRP A 111 -5.99 -13.21 10.98
C TRP A 111 -7.16 -12.40 11.54
N GLN A 112 -8.10 -13.09 12.17
CA GLN A 112 -9.18 -12.45 12.91
C GLN A 112 -8.65 -12.01 14.28
N ASP A 113 -8.87 -10.75 14.64
CA ASP A 113 -8.71 -10.25 16.00
C ASP A 113 -10.02 -10.39 16.77
N PHE A 114 -11.08 -9.73 16.29
CA PHE A 114 -12.44 -9.81 16.85
C PHE A 114 -13.52 -9.81 15.77
N SER A 115 -14.75 -10.25 16.11
CA SER A 115 -15.92 -10.18 15.23
C SER A 115 -17.24 -10.19 16.00
N ASP A 116 -18.11 -9.22 15.74
CA ASP A 116 -19.48 -9.14 16.31
C ASP A 116 -20.55 -9.81 15.42
N ILE A 117 -20.13 -10.33 14.26
CA ILE A 117 -21.00 -10.90 13.22
C ILE A 117 -20.79 -12.40 13.02
N GLY A 118 -20.02 -13.02 13.91
CA GLY A 118 -19.67 -14.44 13.89
C GLY A 118 -18.23 -14.69 13.44
N ASP A 119 -17.74 -15.90 13.66
CA ASP A 119 -16.36 -16.26 13.35
C ASP A 119 -16.08 -16.24 11.85
N MET A 120 -14.92 -15.69 11.48
CA MET A 120 -14.42 -15.64 10.12
C MET A 120 -13.98 -17.04 9.69
N SER A 121 -14.78 -17.70 8.86
CA SER A 121 -14.41 -18.99 8.27
C SER A 121 -13.10 -18.90 7.47
N ASN A 122 -12.32 -19.99 7.42
CA ASN A 122 -11.10 -20.05 6.59
C ASN A 122 -11.37 -19.73 5.12
N THR A 123 -12.54 -20.11 4.59
CA THR A 123 -12.98 -19.77 3.24
C THR A 123 -13.13 -18.27 3.06
N PHE A 124 -13.73 -17.57 4.03
CA PHE A 124 -13.82 -16.11 4.02
C PHE A 124 -12.42 -15.50 4.03
N LEU A 125 -11.55 -15.92 4.96
CA LEU A 125 -10.18 -15.40 5.08
C LEU A 125 -9.40 -15.57 3.79
N THR A 126 -9.53 -16.71 3.11
CA THR A 126 -8.85 -16.98 1.82
C THR A 126 -9.33 -16.07 0.69
N VAL A 127 -10.64 -15.79 0.63
CA VAL A 127 -11.21 -14.89 -0.38
C VAL A 127 -10.85 -13.44 -0.05
N PHE A 128 -10.99 -13.06 1.21
CA PHE A 128 -10.66 -11.73 1.71
C PHE A 128 -9.18 -11.42 1.48
N ASP A 129 -8.27 -12.37 1.71
CA ASP A 129 -6.84 -12.25 1.44
C ASP A 129 -6.54 -11.86 -0.02
N LYS A 130 -7.16 -12.55 -0.98
CA LYS A 130 -6.98 -12.22 -2.40
C LYS A 130 -7.46 -10.81 -2.75
N VAL A 131 -8.64 -10.44 -2.25
CA VAL A 131 -9.26 -9.13 -2.51
C VAL A 131 -8.43 -8.01 -1.85
N PHE A 132 -8.04 -8.23 -0.60
CA PHE A 132 -7.26 -7.27 0.17
C PHE A 132 -5.86 -7.10 -0.42
N THR A 133 -5.16 -8.19 -0.74
CA THR A 133 -3.83 -8.15 -1.35
C THR A 133 -3.83 -7.36 -2.67
N ALA A 134 -4.82 -7.60 -3.54
CA ALA A 134 -4.94 -6.86 -4.80
C ALA A 134 -5.15 -5.36 -4.56
N THR A 135 -6.03 -5.01 -3.61
CA THR A 135 -6.34 -3.62 -3.28
C THR A 135 -5.14 -2.92 -2.64
N ALA A 136 -4.51 -3.56 -1.65
CA ALA A 136 -3.33 -3.07 -0.94
C ALA A 136 -2.16 -2.79 -1.91
N ARG A 137 -1.89 -3.70 -2.85
CA ARG A 137 -0.85 -3.50 -3.87
C ARG A 137 -1.11 -2.28 -4.75
N LEU A 138 -2.35 -2.08 -5.21
CA LEU A 138 -2.70 -0.90 -6.00
C LEU A 138 -2.49 0.40 -5.19
N MET A 139 -2.89 0.41 -3.92
CA MET A 139 -2.73 1.61 -3.09
C MET A 139 -1.26 1.91 -2.78
N ILE A 140 -0.48 0.92 -2.36
CA ILE A 140 0.95 1.09 -2.11
C ILE A 140 1.65 1.53 -3.41
N GLY A 141 1.33 0.89 -4.54
CA GLY A 141 1.88 1.25 -5.84
C GLY A 141 1.56 2.70 -6.23
N THR A 142 0.33 3.16 -6.05
CA THR A 142 -0.03 4.57 -6.35
C THR A 142 0.66 5.58 -5.43
N LEU A 143 0.88 5.23 -4.15
CA LEU A 143 1.66 6.06 -3.23
C LEU A 143 3.13 6.14 -3.65
N LEU A 144 3.73 5.00 -4.01
CA LEU A 144 5.12 4.95 -4.46
C LEU A 144 5.31 5.69 -5.79
N GLN A 145 4.36 5.60 -6.72
CA GLN A 145 4.39 6.34 -7.98
C GLN A 145 4.24 7.85 -7.81
N LYS A 146 3.50 8.31 -6.79
CA LYS A 146 3.46 9.75 -6.47
C LYS A 146 4.83 10.28 -6.05
N GLY A 147 5.65 9.43 -5.43
CA GLY A 147 7.02 9.70 -5.02
C GLY A 147 7.19 10.86 -4.03
N VAL A 148 8.42 11.02 -3.56
CA VAL A 148 8.86 12.14 -2.73
C VAL A 148 9.66 13.12 -3.59
N PRO A 149 9.36 14.43 -3.55
CA PRO A 149 10.14 15.41 -4.29
C PRO A 149 11.58 15.42 -3.77
N LEU A 150 12.54 15.43 -4.69
CA LEU A 150 13.92 15.64 -4.35
C LEU A 150 14.16 17.15 -4.13
N PRO A 151 15.07 17.54 -3.22
CA PRO A 151 15.43 18.93 -3.00
C PRO A 151 16.31 19.43 -4.16
N ILE A 152 15.69 19.72 -5.30
CA ILE A 152 16.31 20.30 -6.49
C ILE A 152 15.89 21.76 -6.66
N PHE A 153 16.73 22.56 -7.30
CA PHE A 153 16.40 23.96 -7.64
C PHE A 153 15.41 24.00 -8.82
N ASP A 154 14.57 25.04 -8.88
CA ASP A 154 13.46 25.14 -9.84
C ASP A 154 13.88 25.07 -11.33
N ASN A 155 15.12 25.43 -11.66
CA ASN A 155 15.64 25.43 -13.05
C ASN A 155 16.58 24.26 -13.36
N VAL A 156 16.49 23.19 -12.58
CA VAL A 156 17.37 22.04 -12.69
C VAL A 156 16.53 20.77 -12.81
N THR A 157 16.76 19.99 -13.86
CA THR A 157 16.17 18.66 -14.02
C THR A 157 17.25 17.57 -13.90
N LEU A 158 16.81 16.35 -13.61
CA LEU A 158 17.69 15.18 -13.56
C LEU A 158 17.90 14.63 -14.96
N ALA A 159 19.15 14.35 -15.30
CA ALA A 159 19.54 13.66 -16.53
C ALA A 159 19.16 12.17 -16.45
N ASP A 160 18.92 11.57 -17.61
CA ASP A 160 18.49 10.16 -17.75
C ASP A 160 19.52 9.14 -17.23
N ASP A 161 20.78 9.54 -17.09
CA ASP A 161 21.88 8.74 -16.55
C ASP A 161 21.96 8.76 -15.01
N SER A 162 20.97 9.36 -14.34
CA SER A 162 20.90 9.33 -12.87
C SER A 162 20.67 7.91 -12.35
N GLU A 163 21.50 7.49 -11.39
CA GLU A 163 21.49 6.12 -10.85
C GLU A 163 21.08 6.09 -9.38
N ILE A 164 20.29 5.07 -9.00
CA ILE A 164 19.97 4.77 -7.60
C ILE A 164 20.69 3.50 -7.19
N HIS A 165 21.44 3.58 -6.09
CA HIS A 165 22.13 2.45 -5.47
C HIS A 165 21.62 2.26 -4.04
N VAL A 166 21.21 1.05 -3.69
CA VAL A 166 20.79 0.70 -2.32
C VAL A 166 21.97 0.12 -1.57
N PHE A 167 22.19 0.60 -0.35
CA PHE A 167 23.20 0.13 0.58
C PHE A 167 22.53 -0.24 1.91
N GLU A 168 23.28 -0.88 2.80
CA GLU A 168 22.80 -1.10 4.16
C GLU A 168 22.46 0.25 4.82
N LYS A 169 21.19 0.39 5.22
CA LYS A 169 20.61 1.58 5.88
C LYS A 169 20.61 2.87 5.08
N HIS A 170 21.00 2.84 3.80
CA HIS A 170 21.12 4.04 2.98
C HIS A 170 20.76 3.80 1.53
N VAL A 171 20.21 4.81 0.87
CA VAL A 171 20.09 4.89 -0.59
C VAL A 171 20.97 6.03 -1.07
N ARG A 172 21.75 5.77 -2.12
CA ARG A 172 22.55 6.77 -2.82
C ARG A 172 21.92 7.07 -4.16
N LEU A 173 21.58 8.33 -4.37
CA LEU A 173 21.22 8.87 -5.68
C LEU A 173 22.44 9.58 -6.27
N ASN A 174 22.94 9.07 -7.38
CA ASN A 174 23.89 9.79 -8.23
C ASN A 174 23.06 10.52 -9.29
N ALA A 175 22.95 11.83 -9.13
CA ALA A 175 22.15 12.68 -9.98
C ALA A 175 23.06 13.52 -10.87
N ASP A 176 22.89 13.36 -12.18
CA ASP A 176 23.36 14.35 -13.13
C ASP A 176 22.23 15.31 -13.49
N PHE A 177 22.61 16.54 -13.82
CA PHE A 177 21.65 17.62 -13.95
C PHE A 177 21.73 18.25 -15.32
N GLU A 178 20.55 18.56 -15.84
CA GLU A 178 20.38 19.38 -17.02
C GLU A 178 19.71 20.69 -16.60
N PHE A 179 20.21 21.79 -17.18
CA PHE A 179 19.57 23.09 -17.04
C PHE A 179 18.50 23.22 -18.12
N GLU A 180 17.28 23.57 -17.70
CA GLU A 180 16.18 23.92 -18.62
C GLU A 180 16.27 25.39 -19.06
#